data_AF-A0A1H7HUY8-F1
#
_entry.id   AF-A0A1H7HUY8-F1
#
_cell.length_a   1.000
_cell.length_b   1.000
_cell.length_c   1.000
_cell.angle_alpha   90.00
_cell.angle_beta   90.00
_cell.angle_gamma   90.00
#
_symmetry.space_group_name_H-M   'P 1'
#
loop_
_entity.id
_entity.type
_entity.pdbx_description
1 polymer ?
#
loop_
_entity_poly.entity_id
_entity_poly.type
_entity_poly.pdbx_seq_one_letter_code
_entity_poly.pdbx_strand_id
1 'polypeptide(L)' 'MDAFYFFIINFLLPYVGACLITTYALKTSIGFYHKLGFEKIGSQSRDNSSNRCMALYISELLQALNNPENVD' A
#
# COMPACT_ATOMS: atom_id res chain seq x y z
N MET A 1 -10.04 -17.17 9.75
CA MET A 1 -8.95 -16.52 9.00
C MET A 1 -8.41 -17.52 8.00
N ASP A 2 -8.29 -17.11 6.74
CA ASP A 2 -7.77 -17.92 5.64
C ASP A 2 -6.33 -18.38 5.94
N ALA A 3 -5.99 -19.65 5.73
CA ALA A 3 -4.67 -20.21 6.08
C ALA A 3 -3.51 -19.46 5.38
N PHE A 4 -3.79 -18.93 4.18
CA PHE A 4 -2.88 -18.07 3.43
C PHE A 4 -2.58 -16.74 4.16
N TYR A 5 -3.60 -16.12 4.74
CA TYR A 5 -3.45 -14.90 5.54
C TYR A 5 -2.62 -15.16 6.80
N PHE A 6 -2.87 -16.28 7.48
CA PHE A 6 -2.09 -16.68 8.65
C PHE A 6 -0.61 -16.86 8.32
N PHE A 7 -0.29 -17.47 7.18
CA PHE A 7 1.09 -17.66 6.73
C PHE A 7 1.80 -16.35 6.41
N ILE A 8 1.14 -15.44 5.67
CA ILE A 8 1.73 -14.14 5.32
C ILE A 8 2.06 -13.32 6.58
N ILE A 9 1.12 -13.25 7.53
CA ILE A 9 1.27 -12.43 8.76
C ILE A 9 2.37 -12.98 9.67
N ASN A 10 2.40 -14.29 9.89
CA ASN A 10 3.26 -14.87 10.92
C ASN A 10 4.63 -15.31 10.41
N PHE A 11 4.78 -15.57 9.10
CA PHE A 11 6.01 -16.17 8.56
C PHE A 11 6.64 -15.37 7.43
N LEU A 12 5.91 -14.51 6.73
CA LEU A 12 6.47 -13.73 5.63
C LEU A 12 6.81 -12.31 6.09
N LEU A 13 5.85 -11.61 6.69
CA LEU A 13 6.02 -10.21 7.11
C LEU A 13 7.08 -9.97 8.21
N PRO A 14 7.23 -10.82 9.24
CA PRO A 14 8.21 -10.59 10.30
C PRO A 14 9.66 -10.68 9.79
N TYR A 15 9.89 -11.44 8.73
CA TYR A 15 11.22 -11.68 8.16
C TYR A 15 11.52 -10.78 6.95
N VAL A 16 10.49 -10.27 6.27
CA VAL A 16 10.68 -9.45 5.06
C VAL A 16 10.83 -7.96 5.37
N GLY A 17 10.39 -7.48 6.54
CA GLY A 17 10.53 -6.07 6.93
C GLY A 17 9.75 -5.15 5.99
N ALA A 18 8.54 -4.75 6.39
CA ALA A 18 7.68 -3.82 5.66
C ALA A 18 7.50 -4.19 4.16
N CYS A 19 6.65 -5.18 3.88
CA CYS A 19 6.26 -5.48 2.50
C CYS A 19 5.42 -4.31 1.93
N LEU A 20 5.76 -3.83 0.74
CA LEU A 20 5.12 -2.70 0.05
C LEU A 20 4.27 -3.21 -1.12
N ILE A 21 3.05 -2.71 -1.25
CA ILE A 21 2.26 -2.86 -2.49
C ILE A 21 2.50 -1.60 -3.31
N THR A 22 3.18 -1.72 -4.44
CA THR A 22 3.47 -0.58 -5.33
C THR A 22 2.56 -0.58 -6.56
N THR A 23 2.09 0.59 -6.97
CA THR A 23 1.30 0.80 -8.19
C THR A 23 1.83 1.99 -8.99
N TYR A 24 1.68 1.94 -10.32
CA TYR A 24 1.93 3.09 -11.19
C TYR A 24 0.60 3.79 -11.48
N ALA A 25 0.32 4.87 -10.74
CA ALA A 25 -0.95 5.57 -10.81
C ALA A 25 -0.96 6.63 -11.93
N LEU A 26 -2.07 6.65 -12.69
CA LEU A 26 -2.37 7.76 -13.60
C LEU A 26 -2.66 9.04 -12.79
N LYS A 27 -2.34 10.22 -13.33
CA LYS A 27 -2.58 11.52 -12.66
C LYS A 27 -3.96 11.64 -12.02
N THR A 28 -4.99 11.23 -12.76
CA THR A 28 -6.40 11.30 -12.35
C THR A 28 -6.75 10.33 -11.22
N SER A 29 -6.01 9.22 -11.10
CA SER A 29 -6.22 8.18 -10.09
C SER A 29 -5.40 8.38 -8.81
N ILE A 30 -4.46 9.33 -8.77
CA ILE A 30 -3.63 9.59 -7.59
C ILE A 30 -4.48 9.86 -6.33
N GLY A 31 -5.54 10.68 -6.48
CA GLY A 31 -6.43 10.98 -5.36
C GLY A 31 -7.21 9.77 -4.86
N PHE A 32 -7.52 8.82 -5.74
CA PHE A 32 -8.16 7.56 -5.37
C PHE A 32 -7.19 6.69 -4.53
N TYR A 33 -5.97 6.47 -5.03
CA TYR A 33 -4.98 5.66 -4.29
C TYR A 33 -4.58 6.30 -2.96
N HIS A 34 -4.49 7.63 -2.89
CA HIS A 34 -4.22 8.33 -1.63
C HIS A 34 -5.34 8.12 -0.59
N LYS A 35 -6.60 8.05 -1.01
CA LYS A 35 -7.71 7.72 -0.10
C LYS A 35 -7.66 6.29 0.42
N LEU A 36 -7.03 5.39 -0.34
CA LEU A 36 -6.77 4.01 0.08
C LEU A 36 -5.51 3.85 0.94
N GLY A 37 -4.85 4.96 1.32
CA GLY A 37 -3.63 4.95 2.13
C GLY A 37 -2.33 4.79 1.34
N PHE A 38 -2.36 4.79 0.01
CA PHE A 38 -1.12 4.75 -0.75
C PHE A 38 -0.40 6.11 -0.69
N GLU A 39 0.90 6.06 -0.40
CA GLU A 39 1.78 7.22 -0.42
C GLU A 39 2.56 7.31 -1.74
N LYS A 40 2.92 8.53 -2.15
CA LYS A 40 3.76 8.72 -3.34
C LYS A 40 5.20 8.31 -3.01
N ILE A 41 5.81 7.51 -3.87
CA ILE A 41 7.20 7.05 -3.72
C ILE A 41 8.05 7.49 -4.90
N GLY A 42 9.27 7.97 -4.61
CA GLY A 42 10.26 8.43 -5.60
C GLY A 42 10.37 9.96 -5.71
N SER A 43 11.56 10.43 -6.08
CA SER A 43 11.88 11.84 -6.28
C SER A 43 11.23 12.40 -7.56
N GLN A 44 10.61 13.58 -7.45
CA GLN A 44 9.75 14.20 -8.46
C GLN A 44 10.38 14.54 -9.82
N SER A 45 11.67 14.28 -10.08
CA SER A 45 12.41 15.16 -11.00
C SER A 45 12.79 14.61 -12.37
N ARG A 46 12.25 13.48 -12.85
CA ARG A 46 12.67 12.96 -14.17
C ARG A 46 11.59 12.69 -15.19
N ASP A 47 10.33 12.63 -14.78
CA ASP A 47 9.25 12.34 -15.71
C ASP A 47 8.24 13.50 -15.68
N ASN A 48 8.15 14.23 -16.80
CA ASN A 48 7.10 15.22 -17.06
C ASN A 48 5.73 14.54 -17.24
N SER A 49 5.70 13.19 -17.23
CA SER A 49 4.46 12.44 -17.11
C SER A 49 3.85 12.70 -15.74
N SER A 50 2.57 13.07 -15.75
CA SER A 50 1.82 13.39 -14.53
C SER A 50 1.42 12.14 -13.72
N ASN A 51 1.89 10.97 -14.15
CA ASN A 51 1.70 9.69 -13.50
C ASN A 51 2.76 9.49 -12.41
N ARG A 52 2.43 8.77 -11.34
CA ARG A 52 3.29 8.65 -10.16
C ARG A 52 3.28 7.22 -9.62
N CYS A 53 4.45 6.73 -9.22
CA CYS A 53 4.54 5.54 -8.39
C CYS A 53 3.93 5.84 -7.02
N MET A 54 3.10 4.93 -6.52
CA MET A 54 2.52 4.99 -5.19
C MET A 54 2.73 3.65 -4.49
N ALA A 55 2.85 3.67 -3.17
CA ALA A 55 3.03 2.47 -2.35
C ALA A 55 2.15 2.48 -1.11
N LEU A 56 1.69 1.31 -0.71
CA LEU A 56 0.99 1.08 0.55
C LEU A 56 1.78 0.08 1.38
N TYR A 57 1.96 0.34 2.67
CA TYR A 57 2.57 -0.62 3.56
C TYR A 57 1.56 -1.74 3.89
N ILE A 58 1.96 -3.00 3.73
CA ILE A 58 1.07 -4.13 4.04
C ILE A 58 0.66 -4.13 5.52
N SER A 59 1.49 -3.61 6.43
CA SER A 59 1.11 -3.42 7.83
C SER A 59 -0.13 -2.55 8.01
N GLU A 60 -0.27 -1.48 7.21
CA GLU A 60 -1.43 -0.59 7.27
C GLU A 60 -2.68 -1.28 6.72
N LEU A 61 -2.55 -2.02 5.61
CA LEU A 61 -3.63 -2.82 5.06
C LEU A 61 -4.13 -3.87 6.06
N LEU A 62 -3.21 -4.54 6.75
CA LEU A 62 -3.56 -5.54 7.77
C LEU A 62 -4.23 -4.93 8.99
N GLN A 63 -3.85 -3.72 9.39
CA GLN A 63 -4.56 -3.00 10.46
C GLN A 63 -5.99 -2.66 10.03
N ALA A 64 -6.17 -2.14 8.82
CA ALA A 64 -7.51 -1.82 8.29
C ALA A 64 -8.42 -3.06 8.18
N LEU A 65 -7.87 -4.21 7.77
CA LEU A 65 -8.63 -5.46 7.67
C LEU A 65 -8.99 -6.08 9.02
N ASN A 66 -8.15 -5.88 10.04
CA ASN A 66 -8.42 -6.41 11.39
C ASN A 66 -9.31 -5.49 12.22
N ASN A 67 -9.45 -4.21 11.87
CA ASN A 67 -10.34 -3.24 12.51
C ASN A 67 -11.14 -2.46 11.46
N PRO A 68 -12.22 -3.05 10.91
CA PRO A 68 -13.02 -2.41 9.86
C PRO A 68 -13.75 -1.15 10.32
N GLU A 69 -13.84 -0.89 11.64
CA GLU A 69 -14.50 0.30 12.21
C GLU A 69 -13.62 1.57 12.25
N ASN A 70 -12.33 1.49 11.85
CA ASN A 70 -11.41 2.63 11.81
C ASN A 70 -11.20 3.20 10.39
N VAL A 71 -12.02 2.81 9.42
CA VAL A 71 -11.98 3.34 8.04
C VAL A 71 -13.09 4.37 7.89
N ASP A 72 -12.89 5.54 8.49
CA ASP A 72 -13.67 6.77 8.22
C ASP A 72 -13.00 7.63 7.15
#